data_AF-A0A1Q3KHJ8-F1
#
_entry.id   AF-A0A1Q3KHJ8-F1
#
_cell.length_a   1.000
_cell.length_b   1.000
_cell.length_c   1.000
_cell.angle_alpha   90.00
_cell.angle_beta   90.00
_cell.angle_gamma   90.00
#
_symmetry.space_group_name_H-M   'P 1'
#
loop_
_entity.id
_entity.type
_entity.pdbx_description
1 polymer ?
#
loop_
_entity_poly.entity_id
_entity_poly.type
_entity_poly.pdbx_seq_one_letter_code
_entity_poly.pdbx_strand_id
1 'polypeptide(L)'
;MSDSVTLETISPYLVLCQADDAGRPIVEMARTLHDLIVTFRPQGHYSVRTVEDECGPAVHCAFERKVDADRLAAAVGAIEIARYESYRSERAFFLNDDTMSRLRKTLQRLQR
;
A
#
# COMPACT_ATOMS: atom_id res chain seq x y z
N MET A 1 -11.78 8.53 -25.62
CA MET A 1 -12.39 7.40 -24.88
C MET A 1 -11.44 7.10 -23.74
N SER A 2 -11.78 7.51 -22.53
CA SER A 2 -10.88 7.40 -21.37
C SER A 2 -10.96 5.98 -20.83
N ASP A 3 -9.89 5.22 -20.97
CA ASP A 3 -9.72 3.93 -20.30
C ASP A 3 -9.66 4.18 -18.79
N SER A 4 -10.82 4.17 -18.15
CA SER A 4 -10.95 4.21 -16.70
C SER A 4 -10.43 2.89 -16.17
N VAL A 5 -9.13 2.82 -15.90
CA VAL A 5 -8.52 1.68 -15.22
C VAL A 5 -9.18 1.56 -13.85
N THR A 6 -10.07 0.58 -13.70
CA THR A 6 -10.65 0.22 -12.42
C THR A 6 -9.57 -0.37 -11.54
N LEU A 7 -9.61 -0.06 -10.24
CA LEU A 7 -8.56 -0.40 -9.26
C LEU A 7 -8.37 -1.93 -9.14
N GLU A 8 -9.42 -2.70 -9.39
CA GLU A 8 -9.42 -4.16 -9.48
C GLU A 8 -8.52 -4.69 -10.61
N THR A 9 -8.30 -3.90 -11.66
CA THR A 9 -7.43 -4.26 -12.79
C THR A 9 -5.94 -4.12 -12.45
N ILE A 10 -5.59 -3.37 -11.40
CA ILE A 10 -4.20 -3.17 -10.96
C ILE A 10 -3.72 -4.37 -10.15
N SER A 11 -4.57 -4.91 -9.26
CA SER A 11 -4.27 -6.15 -8.53
C SER A 11 -5.51 -6.69 -7.82
N PRO A 12 -5.75 -8.01 -7.82
CA PRO A 12 -6.82 -8.61 -7.02
C PRO A 12 -6.60 -8.49 -5.51
N TYR A 13 -5.40 -8.08 -5.07
CA TYR A 13 -5.05 -7.90 -3.65
C TYR A 13 -5.17 -6.44 -3.18
N LEU A 14 -5.61 -5.54 -4.06
CA LEU A 14 -5.64 -4.09 -3.83
C LEU A 14 -7.10 -3.61 -3.85
N VAL A 15 -7.69 -3.44 -2.67
CA VAL A 15 -9.06 -2.93 -2.51
C VAL A 15 -8.99 -1.48 -2.06
N LEU A 16 -9.07 -0.54 -2.99
CA LEU A 16 -9.00 0.88 -2.67
C LEU A 16 -10.41 1.48 -2.64
N CYS A 17 -10.85 1.88 -1.46
CA CYS A 17 -11.98 2.79 -1.30
C CYS A 17 -11.54 4.18 -1.78
N GLN A 18 -12.33 4.80 -2.65
CA GLN A 18 -12.11 6.17 -3.11
C GLN A 18 -12.31 7.11 -1.91
N ALA A 19 -11.26 7.79 -1.47
CA ALA A 19 -11.43 9.00 -0.65
C ALA A 19 -11.51 10.20 -1.60
N ASP A 20 -12.47 11.05 -1.31
CA ASP A 20 -13.00 12.16 -2.07
C ASP A 20 -12.01 13.31 -2.28
N ASP A 21 -11.30 13.28 -3.42
CA ASP A 21 -10.68 14.45 -4.07
C ASP A 21 -10.37 14.13 -5.55
N ALA A 22 -11.42 13.76 -6.29
CA ALA A 22 -11.36 13.28 -7.70
C ALA A 22 -10.51 12.02 -7.96
N GLY A 23 -10.05 11.31 -6.91
CA GLY A 23 -9.47 9.95 -6.97
C GLY A 23 -8.07 9.82 -7.59
N ARG A 24 -7.53 10.83 -8.29
CA ARG A 24 -6.26 10.71 -9.03
C ARG A 24 -5.02 10.53 -8.14
N PRO A 25 -4.83 11.31 -7.05
CA PRO A 25 -3.64 11.16 -6.20
C PRO A 25 -3.56 9.79 -5.52
N ILE A 26 -4.72 9.25 -5.13
CA ILE A 26 -4.83 7.93 -4.48
C ILE A 26 -4.50 6.80 -5.46
N VAL A 27 -4.96 6.90 -6.70
CA VAL A 27 -4.67 5.90 -7.75
C VAL A 27 -3.17 5.83 -8.05
N GLU A 28 -2.48 6.98 -8.17
CA GLU A 28 -1.04 7.01 -8.46
C GLU A 28 -0.22 6.41 -7.30
N MET A 29 -0.56 6.79 -6.07
CA MET A 29 0.07 6.24 -4.88
C MET A 29 -0.15 4.73 -4.80
N ALA A 30 -1.37 4.26 -5.04
CA ALA A 30 -1.68 2.84 -4.95
C ALA A 30 -1.00 2.02 -6.05
N ARG A 31 -0.83 2.57 -7.26
CA ARG A 31 0.02 1.97 -8.30
C ARG A 31 1.47 1.86 -7.85
N THR A 32 2.02 2.95 -7.33
CA THR A 32 3.42 2.97 -6.86
C THR A 32 3.64 2.00 -5.69
N LEU A 33 2.66 1.89 -4.79
CA LEU A 33 2.66 0.93 -3.70
C LEU A 33 2.57 -0.51 -4.22
N HIS A 34 1.68 -0.77 -5.18
CA HIS A 34 1.57 -2.07 -5.83
C HIS A 34 2.90 -2.48 -6.47
N ASP A 35 3.51 -1.60 -7.27
CA ASP A 35 4.81 -1.85 -7.91
C ASP A 35 5.89 -2.15 -6.88
N LEU A 36 5.90 -1.42 -5.76
CA LEU A 36 6.82 -1.66 -4.67
C LEU A 36 6.61 -3.03 -4.03
N ILE A 37 5.37 -3.40 -3.70
CA ILE A 37 5.05 -4.69 -3.07
C ILE A 37 5.40 -5.85 -4.02
N VAL A 38 5.06 -5.74 -5.30
CA VAL A 38 5.43 -6.74 -6.32
C VAL A 38 6.94 -6.88 -6.44
N THR A 39 7.68 -5.76 -6.37
CA THR A 39 9.15 -5.76 -6.39
C THR A 39 9.74 -6.50 -5.18
N PHE A 40 9.13 -6.36 -3.99
CA PHE A 40 9.58 -7.08 -2.80
C PHE A 40 9.33 -8.60 -2.83
N ARG A 41 8.44 -9.08 -3.72
CA ARG A 41 8.04 -10.49 -3.84
C ARG A 41 7.71 -11.11 -2.48
N PRO A 42 6.60 -10.68 -1.83
CA PRO A 42 6.19 -11.23 -0.55
C PRO A 42 6.06 -12.76 -0.63
N GLN A 43 6.49 -13.44 0.43
CA GLN A 43 6.57 -14.91 0.47
C GLN A 43 5.27 -15.57 0.95
N GLY A 44 4.28 -14.79 1.37
CA GLY A 44 2.96 -15.24 1.75
C GLY A 44 1.86 -14.34 1.19
N HIS A 45 0.62 -14.62 1.57
CA HIS A 45 -0.51 -13.80 1.17
C HIS A 45 -0.42 -12.39 1.77
N TYR A 46 -0.95 -11.42 1.04
CA TYR A 46 -1.08 -10.05 1.50
C TYR A 46 -2.39 -9.45 1.02
N SER A 47 -2.85 -8.42 1.72
CA SER A 47 -4.02 -7.62 1.36
C SER A 47 -3.71 -6.16 1.64
N VAL A 48 -4.12 -5.29 0.71
CA VAL A 48 -3.97 -3.84 0.84
C VAL A 48 -5.35 -3.20 0.73
N ARG A 49 -5.67 -2.32 1.68
CA ARG A 49 -6.88 -1.50 1.64
C ARG A 49 -6.62 -0.06 2.00
N THR A 50 -7.38 0.87 1.43
CA THR A 50 -7.48 2.23 1.95
C THR A 50 -8.58 2.30 3.01
N VAL A 51 -8.32 3.07 4.05
CA VAL A 51 -9.24 3.31 5.17
C VAL A 51 -9.29 4.81 5.38
N GLU A 52 -10.48 5.36 5.52
CA GLU A 52 -10.64 6.72 6.05
C GLU A 52 -10.55 6.64 7.57
N ASP A 53 -9.60 7.38 8.13
CA ASP A 53 -9.42 7.54 9.58
C ASP A 53 -9.66 9.01 9.96
N GLU A 54 -9.81 9.29 11.25
CA GLU A 54 -10.02 10.65 11.78
C GLU A 54 -8.89 11.62 11.40
N CYS A 55 -7.69 11.08 11.11
CA CYS A 55 -6.52 11.82 10.67
C CYS A 55 -6.38 11.96 9.14
N GLY A 56 -7.34 11.44 8.37
CA GLY A 56 -7.33 11.42 6.90
C GLY A 56 -7.13 10.03 6.31
N PRO A 57 -6.95 9.93 4.97
CA PRO A 57 -6.85 8.64 4.30
C PRO A 57 -5.57 7.90 4.68
N ALA A 58 -5.73 6.67 5.14
CA ALA A 58 -4.66 5.75 5.49
C ALA A 58 -4.68 4.51 4.57
N VAL A 59 -3.53 3.86 4.47
CA VAL A 59 -3.40 2.55 3.82
C VAL A 59 -3.09 1.51 4.88
N HIS A 60 -3.86 0.43 4.87
CA HIS A 60 -3.64 -0.74 5.70
C HIS A 60 -3.15 -1.88 4.82
N CYS A 61 -2.00 -2.45 5.17
CA CYS A 61 -1.42 -3.62 4.52
C CYS A 61 -1.33 -4.76 5.52
N ALA A 62 -2.06 -5.84 5.27
CA ALA A 62 -1.97 -7.08 6.04
C ALA A 62 -1.06 -8.07 5.32
N PHE A 63 -0.14 -8.69 6.05
CA PHE A 63 0.74 -9.75 5.53
C PHE A 63 0.63 -11.02 6.38
N GLU A 64 0.63 -12.16 5.70
CA GLU A 64 0.72 -13.48 6.33
C GLU A 64 2.05 -13.63 7.06
N ARG A 65 3.16 -13.14 6.48
CA ARG A 65 4.49 -13.22 7.07
C ARG A 65 4.96 -11.86 7.58
N LYS A 66 5.40 -11.85 8.84
CA LYS A 66 5.95 -10.65 9.48
C LYS A 66 7.14 -10.05 8.73
N VAL A 67 8.01 -10.87 8.14
CA VAL A 67 9.16 -10.38 7.37
C VAL A 67 8.75 -9.51 6.17
N ASP A 68 7.63 -9.82 5.53
CA ASP A 68 7.12 -9.04 4.40
C ASP A 68 6.54 -7.71 4.89
N ALA A 69 5.82 -7.74 6.02
CA ALA A 69 5.34 -6.53 6.69
C ALA A 69 6.47 -5.61 7.16
N ASP A 70 7.55 -6.19 7.70
CA ASP A 70 8.71 -5.43 8.20
C ASP A 70 9.47 -4.78 7.03
N ARG A 71 9.58 -5.45 5.87
CA ARG A 71 10.15 -4.87 4.63
C ARG A 71 9.34 -3.68 4.14
N LEU A 72 8.01 -3.80 4.10
CA LEU A 72 7.14 -2.67 3.72
C LEU A 72 7.29 -1.52 4.73
N ALA A 73 7.23 -1.83 6.02
CA ALA A 73 7.36 -0.83 7.09
C ALA A 73 8.67 -0.04 6.97
N ALA A 74 9.79 -0.70 6.70
CA ALA A 74 11.08 -0.04 6.48
C ALA A 74 11.08 0.87 5.24
N ALA A 75 10.32 0.53 4.20
CA ALA A 75 10.27 1.28 2.94
C ALA A 75 9.42 2.55 3.02
N VAL A 76 8.29 2.49 3.73
CA VAL A 76 7.29 3.57 3.75
C VAL A 76 7.13 4.24 5.10
N GLY A 77 7.78 3.71 6.15
CA GLY A 77 7.59 4.17 7.52
C GLY A 77 6.27 3.70 8.13
N ALA A 78 5.77 2.53 7.71
CA ALA A 78 4.52 1.99 8.23
C ALA A 78 4.65 1.56 9.70
N ILE A 79 3.61 1.79 10.49
CA ILE A 79 3.53 1.36 11.88
C ILE A 79 2.74 0.06 12.01
N GLU A 80 2.98 -0.72 13.06
CA GLU A 80 2.12 -1.86 13.41
C GLU A 80 0.80 -1.36 13.98
N ILE A 81 -0.32 -1.90 13.49
CA ILE A 81 -1.63 -1.56 14.05
C ILE A 81 -2.42 -2.77 14.54
N ALA A 82 -2.13 -3.98 14.05
CA ALA A 82 -2.76 -5.21 14.54
C ALA A 82 -1.93 -6.46 14.24
N ARG A 83 -2.24 -7.54 14.98
CA ARG A 83 -1.77 -8.91 14.72
C ARG A 83 -2.97 -9.85 14.79
N TYR A 84 -3.19 -10.64 13.74
CA TYR A 84 -4.23 -11.68 13.71
C TYR A 84 -3.58 -13.07 13.56
N GLU A 85 -4.29 -14.13 13.94
CA GLU A 85 -3.79 -15.51 13.82
C GLU A 85 -3.44 -15.89 12.36
N SER A 86 -4.23 -15.44 11.39
CA SER A 86 -4.04 -15.74 9.95
C SER A 86 -3.26 -14.66 9.17
N TYR A 87 -3.26 -13.41 9.64
CA TYR A 87 -2.44 -12.32 9.11
C TYR A 87 -1.54 -11.82 10.23
N ARG A 88 -0.29 -12.28 10.24
CA ARG A 88 0.62 -12.09 11.38
C ARG A 88 1.04 -10.64 11.61
N SER A 89 0.83 -9.73 10.65
CA SER A 89 1.13 -8.31 10.85
C SER A 89 0.32 -7.41 9.92
N GLU A 90 -0.49 -6.53 10.48
CA GLU A 90 -1.10 -5.39 9.78
C GLU A 90 -0.25 -4.14 9.99
N ARG A 91 0.03 -3.44 8.90
CA ARG A 91 0.82 -2.21 8.84
C ARG A 91 -0.05 -1.07 8.34
N ALA A 92 0.03 0.09 8.97
CA ALA A 92 -0.65 1.30 8.48
C ALA A 92 0.31 2.46 8.26
N PHE A 93 -0.04 3.31 7.30
CA PHE A 93 0.62 4.58 7.05
C PHE A 93 -0.37 5.55 6.39
N PHE A 94 -0.18 6.85 6.65
CA PHE A 94 -1.02 7.89 6.07
C PHE A 94 -0.63 8.20 4.63
N LEU A 95 -1.63 8.53 3.82
CA LEU A 95 -1.43 9.07 2.49
C LEU A 95 -1.08 10.55 2.57
N ASN A 96 0.21 10.85 2.43
CA ASN A 96 0.73 12.21 2.36
C ASN A 96 1.94 12.29 1.42
N ASP A 97 2.39 13.51 1.13
CA ASP A 97 3.49 13.77 0.19
C ASP A 97 4.82 13.15 0.64
N ASP A 98 5.03 13.03 1.95
CA ASP A 98 6.21 12.41 2.53
C ASP A 98 6.25 10.90 2.22
N THR A 99 5.12 10.21 2.42
CA THR A 99 4.94 8.80 2.06
C THR A 99 5.15 8.60 0.56
N MET A 100 4.55 9.44 -0.30
CA MET A 100 4.72 9.36 -1.76
C MET A 100 6.19 9.49 -2.16
N SER A 101 6.89 10.44 -1.55
CA SER A 101 8.31 10.69 -1.79
C SER A 101 9.19 9.50 -1.38
N ARG A 102 8.87 8.84 -0.25
CA ARG A 102 9.57 7.62 0.20
C ARG A 102 9.31 6.44 -0.73
N LEU A 103 8.06 6.25 -1.15
CA LEU A 103 7.66 5.20 -2.10
C LEU A 103 8.45 5.33 -3.41
N ARG A 104 8.43 6.50 -4.04
CA ARG A 104 9.14 6.75 -5.30
C ARG A 104 10.65 6.51 -5.15
N LYS A 105 11.26 7.02 -4.08
CA LYS A 105 12.70 6.83 -3.80
C LYS A 105 13.07 5.36 -3.61
N THR A 106 12.25 4.60 -2.89
CA THR A 106 12.51 3.18 -2.66
C THR A 106 12.35 2.38 -3.94
N LEU A 107 11.29 2.63 -4.72
CA LEU A 107 11.07 1.95 -5.99
C LEU A 107 12.22 2.21 -6.97
N GLN A 108 12.68 3.45 -7.10
CA GLN A 108 13.84 3.81 -7.94
C GLN A 108 15.14 3.09 -7.52
N ARG A 109 15.33 2.83 -6.22
CA ARG A 109 16.50 2.09 -5.73
C ARG A 109 16.44 0.60 -6.07
N LEU A 110 15.25 0.02 -6.10
CA LEU A 110 15.05 -1.40 -6.38
C LEU A 110 15.05 -1.73 -7.88
N GLN A 111 14.82 -0.73 -8.73
CA GLN A 111 14.81 -0.85 -10.20
C GLN A 111 16.18 -0.57 -10.85
N ARG A 112 17.22 -0.26 -10.05
CA ARG A 112 18.60 -0.11 -10.50
C ARG A 112 19.37 -1.42 -10.32
#